data_AF-A0A936VT73-F1
#
_entry.id   AF-A0A936VT73-F1
#
_cell.length_a   1.000
_cell.length_b   1.000
_cell.length_c   1.000
_cell.angle_alpha   90.00
_cell.angle_beta   90.00
_cell.angle_gamma   90.00
#
_symmetry.space_group_name_H-M   'P 1'
#
loop_
_entity.id
_entity.type
_entity.pdbx_description
1 polymer ?
#
loop_
_entity_poly.entity_id
_entity_poly.type
_entity_poly.pdbx_seq_one_letter_code
_entity_poly.pdbx_strand_id
1 'polypeptide(L)'
;MFKKEGGDQYHPLAYHGDAMNKLIKYVLLIFNCQEGAILLLDEIENGLHYTIHEEFIYSIIKLCNERQVQFFATTHSKEFIQAFINVINDHPELEEKSAYFEMAKHYKTNEIIASSIPLDALEIKLSQNKSFRGE
;
A
#
# COMPACT_ATOMS: atom_id res chain seq x y z
N MET A 1 23.02 -5.58 7.52
CA MET A 1 23.66 -4.33 8.01
C MET A 1 23.87 -3.43 6.80
N PHE A 2 23.79 -2.10 6.97
CA PHE A 2 24.05 -1.15 5.88
C PHE A 2 25.18 -0.20 6.26
N LYS A 3 25.94 0.25 5.26
CA LYS A 3 26.99 1.26 5.37
C LYS A 3 26.41 2.58 4.86
N LYS A 4 26.42 3.63 5.69
CA LYS A 4 26.03 4.98 5.24
C LYS A 4 27.12 5.53 4.31
N GLU A 5 26.75 6.27 3.26
CA GLU A 5 27.75 6.93 2.42
C GLU A 5 28.67 7.81 3.27
N GLY A 6 29.99 7.56 3.17
CA GLY A 6 31.03 8.26 3.92
C GLY A 6 31.34 7.72 5.33
N GLY A 7 30.66 6.68 5.83
CA GLY A 7 30.93 6.10 7.16
C GLY A 7 31.55 4.71 7.08
N ASP A 8 32.63 4.44 7.82
CA ASP A 8 33.39 3.17 7.72
C ASP A 8 32.84 1.98 8.52
N GLN A 9 31.68 2.14 9.17
CA GLN A 9 31.08 1.10 10.01
C GLN A 9 29.74 0.63 9.46
N TYR A 10 29.53 -0.68 9.56
CA TYR A 10 28.25 -1.32 9.28
C TYR A 10 27.32 -1.15 10.47
N HIS A 11 26.16 -0.56 10.25
CA HIS A 11 25.14 -0.42 11.28
C HIS A 11 24.06 -1.50 11.13
N PRO A 12 23.53 -2.03 12.25
CA PRO A 12 22.33 -2.86 12.21
C PRO A 12 21.18 -2.11 11.54
N LEU A 13 20.34 -2.82 10.77
CA LEU A 13 19.20 -2.21 10.06
C LEU A 13 18.30 -1.41 11.00
N ALA A 14 18.16 -1.87 12.24
CA ALA A 14 17.38 -1.21 13.29
C ALA A 14 17.80 0.24 13.59
N TYR A 15 19.00 0.66 13.20
CA TYR A 15 19.46 2.06 13.32
C TYR A 15 18.99 2.97 12.17
N HIS A 16 18.35 2.40 11.16
CA HIS A 16 17.70 3.16 10.09
C HIS A 16 16.23 3.40 10.43
N GLY A 17 15.64 4.47 9.87
CA GLY A 17 14.27 4.86 10.16
C GLY A 17 13.26 3.74 9.91
N ASP A 18 12.12 3.78 10.62
CA ASP A 18 11.10 2.72 10.62
C ASP A 18 10.62 2.34 9.22
N ALA A 19 10.55 3.29 8.29
CA ALA A 19 10.20 3.05 6.89
C ALA A 19 11.12 2.04 6.20
N MET A 20 12.44 2.17 6.40
CA MET A 20 13.42 1.29 5.77
C MET A 20 13.35 -0.12 6.35
N ASN A 21 13.16 -0.23 7.68
CA ASN A 21 12.96 -1.51 8.35
C ASN A 21 11.67 -2.20 7.85
N LYS A 22 10.60 -1.44 7.62
CA LYS A 22 9.32 -1.96 7.14
C LYS A 22 9.41 -2.46 5.69
N LEU A 23 10.03 -1.70 4.79
CA LEU A 23 10.27 -2.13 3.40
C LEU A 23 11.04 -3.45 3.37
N ILE A 24 12.15 -3.55 4.12
CA ILE A 24 12.99 -4.75 4.12
C ILE A 24 12.23 -5.95 4.70
N LYS A 25 11.42 -5.75 5.74
CA LYS A 25 10.55 -6.81 6.28
C LYS A 25 9.59 -7.32 5.21
N TYR A 26 8.93 -6.44 4.46
CA TYR A 26 8.02 -6.86 3.40
C TYR A 26 8.72 -7.58 2.25
N VAL A 27 9.87 -7.08 1.81
CA VAL A 27 10.68 -7.76 0.79
C VAL A 27 11.03 -9.17 1.27
N LEU A 28 11.59 -9.32 2.47
CA LEU A 28 11.93 -10.64 3.02
C LEU A 28 10.72 -11.56 3.16
N LEU A 29 9.56 -11.02 3.54
CA LEU A 29 8.32 -11.77 3.68
C LEU A 29 7.87 -12.31 2.32
N ILE A 30 7.79 -11.44 1.30
CA ILE A 30 7.41 -11.83 -0.07
C ILE A 30 8.41 -12.84 -0.66
N PHE A 31 9.71 -12.68 -0.39
CA PHE A 31 10.74 -13.63 -0.84
C PHE A 31 10.62 -15.02 -0.19
N ASN A 32 10.09 -15.08 1.02
CA ASN A 32 9.86 -16.34 1.74
C ASN A 32 8.51 -16.99 1.40
N CYS A 33 7.60 -16.26 0.75
CA CYS A 33 6.35 -16.81 0.27
C CYS A 33 6.59 -17.83 -0.87
N GLN A 34 5.82 -18.91 -0.82
CA GLN A 34 5.68 -19.85 -1.93
C GLN A 34 4.83 -19.21 -3.05
N GLU A 35 5.02 -19.71 -4.27
CA GLU A 35 4.17 -19.35 -5.41
C GLU A 35 2.69 -19.61 -5.09
N GLY A 36 1.81 -18.66 -5.39
CA GLY A 36 0.39 -18.74 -5.07
C GLY A 36 0.03 -18.43 -3.60
N ALA A 37 0.98 -18.03 -2.77
CA ALA A 37 0.69 -17.63 -1.39
C ALA A 37 -0.14 -16.34 -1.32
N ILE A 38 -0.93 -16.23 -0.25
CA ILE A 38 -1.68 -15.02 0.09
C ILE A 38 -0.97 -14.30 1.22
N LEU A 39 -0.69 -13.01 1.02
CA LEU A 39 -0.08 -12.13 2.00
C LEU A 39 -1.10 -11.10 2.50
N LEU A 40 -1.26 -10.99 3.82
CA LEU A 40 -2.17 -10.03 4.45
C LEU A 40 -1.35 -8.98 5.20
N LEU A 41 -1.48 -7.72 4.82
CA LEU A 41 -0.72 -6.59 5.35
C LEU A 41 -1.66 -5.58 6.00
N ASP A 42 -1.60 -5.47 7.32
CA ASP A 42 -2.40 -4.49 8.05
C ASP A 42 -1.66 -3.14 8.16
N GLU A 43 -2.38 -2.04 7.95
CA GLU A 43 -1.86 -0.66 7.92
C GLU A 43 -0.53 -0.57 7.17
N ILE A 44 -0.58 -0.94 5.88
CA ILE A 44 0.62 -1.16 5.08
C ILE A 44 1.52 0.10 5.04
N GLU A 45 0.93 1.28 5.12
CA GLU A 45 1.55 2.60 5.08
C GLU A 45 2.15 3.06 6.41
N ASN A 46 1.79 2.44 7.53
CA ASN A 46 2.16 2.93 8.87
C ASN A 46 3.69 3.07 9.00
N GLY A 47 4.16 4.24 9.43
CA GLY A 47 5.59 4.59 9.53
C GLY A 47 6.27 5.00 8.21
N LEU A 48 5.53 5.04 7.08
CA LEU A 48 6.03 5.55 5.79
C LEU A 48 5.61 7.01 5.61
N HIS A 49 6.58 7.89 5.31
CA HIS A 49 6.27 9.26 4.91
C HIS A 49 5.59 9.27 3.53
N TYR A 50 4.59 10.14 3.32
CA TYR A 50 3.78 10.14 2.09
C TYR A 50 4.59 10.24 0.79
N THR A 51 5.74 10.90 0.85
CA THR A 51 6.63 11.10 -0.31
C THR A 51 7.19 9.80 -0.90
N ILE A 52 7.14 8.69 -0.15
CA ILE A 52 7.62 7.38 -0.63
C ILE A 52 6.49 6.41 -0.98
N HIS A 53 5.21 6.80 -0.82
CA HIS A 53 4.08 5.88 -0.97
C HIS A 53 3.99 5.30 -2.38
N GLU A 54 4.11 6.13 -3.42
CA GLU A 54 4.03 5.67 -4.82
C GLU A 54 5.15 4.67 -5.17
N GLU A 55 6.40 5.01 -4.86
CA GLU A 55 7.55 4.13 -5.09
C GLU A 55 7.41 2.81 -4.30
N PHE A 56 6.94 2.90 -3.06
CA PHE A 56 6.68 1.75 -2.21
C PHE A 56 5.62 0.82 -2.80
N ILE A 57 4.45 1.37 -3.17
CA ILE A 57 3.33 0.62 -3.73
C ILE A 57 3.77 -0.10 -5.01
N TYR A 58 4.37 0.63 -5.95
CA TYR A 58 4.83 0.07 -7.20
C TYR A 58 5.85 -1.06 -6.98
N SER A 59 6.83 -0.85 -6.09
CA SER A 59 7.83 -1.85 -5.75
C SER A 59 7.23 -3.13 -5.17
N ILE A 60 6.26 -3.01 -4.27
CA ILE A 60 5.57 -4.16 -3.66
C ILE A 60 4.73 -4.90 -4.69
N ILE A 61 3.94 -4.19 -5.51
CA ILE A 61 3.12 -4.82 -6.57
C ILE A 61 4.01 -5.60 -7.53
N LYS A 62 5.10 -4.98 -8.00
CA LYS A 62 6.05 -5.62 -8.91
C LYS A 62 6.65 -6.88 -8.31
N LEU A 63 7.13 -6.80 -7.07
CA LEU A 63 7.75 -7.95 -6.40
C LEU A 63 6.75 -9.09 -6.16
N CYS A 64 5.52 -8.76 -5.75
CA CYS A 64 4.44 -9.74 -5.60
C CYS A 64 4.10 -10.41 -6.93
N ASN A 65 4.01 -9.65 -8.03
CA ASN A 65 3.77 -10.19 -9.37
C ASN A 65 4.91 -11.14 -9.82
N GLU A 66 6.17 -10.75 -9.63
CA GLU A 66 7.34 -11.59 -9.97
C GLU A 66 7.37 -12.90 -9.16
N ARG A 67 6.89 -12.86 -7.92
CA ARG A 67 6.82 -14.03 -7.02
C ARG A 67 5.49 -14.78 -7.09
N GLN A 68 4.54 -14.32 -7.92
CA GLN A 68 3.18 -14.82 -8.01
C GLN A 68 2.51 -14.94 -6.62
N VAL A 69 2.65 -13.89 -5.82
CA VAL A 69 2.05 -13.74 -4.50
C VAL A 69 0.89 -12.77 -4.61
N GLN A 70 -0.29 -13.15 -4.13
CA GLN A 70 -1.41 -12.23 -4.00
C GLN A 70 -1.30 -11.52 -2.65
N PHE A 71 -1.35 -10.20 -2.62
CA PHE A 71 -1.39 -9.45 -1.37
C PHE A 71 -2.73 -8.73 -1.19
N PHE A 72 -3.17 -8.66 0.06
CA PHE A 72 -4.27 -7.80 0.51
C PHE A 72 -3.70 -6.85 1.55
N ALA A 73 -3.99 -5.56 1.38
CA ALA A 73 -3.52 -4.53 2.27
C ALA A 73 -4.69 -3.70 2.81
N THR A 74 -4.64 -3.37 4.10
CA THR A 74 -5.53 -2.37 4.69
C THR A 74 -4.79 -1.05 4.81
N THR A 75 -5.54 0.04 4.70
CA THR A 75 -5.05 1.40 4.90
C THR A 75 -6.20 2.26 5.42
N HIS A 76 -5.86 3.26 6.23
CA HIS A 76 -6.77 4.33 6.61
C HIS A 76 -6.31 5.70 6.06
N SER A 77 -5.15 5.75 5.39
CA SER A 77 -4.57 6.96 4.82
C SER A 77 -5.18 7.28 3.46
N LYS A 78 -5.75 8.49 3.34
CA LYS A 78 -6.21 9.03 2.06
C LYS A 78 -5.05 9.26 1.10
N GLU A 79 -3.91 9.68 1.64
CA GLU A 79 -2.68 9.90 0.88
C GLU A 79 -2.17 8.61 0.25
N PHE A 80 -2.24 7.50 0.99
CA PHE A 80 -1.84 6.19 0.46
C PHE A 80 -2.79 5.69 -0.63
N ILE A 81 -4.11 5.88 -0.47
CA ILE A 81 -5.10 5.54 -1.50
C ILE A 81 -4.90 6.41 -2.75
N GLN A 82 -4.60 7.70 -2.59
CA GLN A 82 -4.29 8.59 -3.71
C GLN A 82 -3.00 8.14 -4.44
N ALA A 83 -1.94 7.84 -3.69
CA ALA A 83 -0.70 7.30 -4.24
C ALA A 83 -0.94 5.99 -5.00
N PHE A 84 -1.80 5.11 -4.48
CA PHE A 84 -2.19 3.88 -5.17
C PHE A 84 -2.86 4.17 -6.53
N ILE A 85 -3.81 5.10 -6.59
CA ILE A 85 -4.43 5.49 -7.87
C ILE A 85 -3.41 6.08 -8.83
N ASN A 86 -2.52 6.95 -8.35
CA ASN A 86 -1.46 7.53 -9.18
C ASN A 86 -0.59 6.43 -9.80
N VAL A 87 -0.19 5.41 -9.01
CA VAL A 87 0.57 4.26 -9.52
C VAL A 87 -0.21 3.46 -10.57
N ILE A 88 -1.52 3.26 -10.40
CA ILE A 88 -2.34 2.57 -11.41
C ILE A 88 -2.46 3.41 -12.69
N ASN A 89 -2.62 4.73 -12.57
CA ASN A 89 -2.70 5.63 -13.72
C ASN A 89 -1.38 5.70 -14.51
N ASP A 90 -0.25 5.67 -13.81
CA ASP A 90 1.09 5.62 -14.43
C ASP A 90 1.42 4.24 -15.05
N HIS A 91 0.74 3.18 -14.58
CA HIS A 91 0.93 1.79 -14.99
C HIS A 91 -0.41 1.08 -15.29
N PRO A 92 -1.08 1.40 -16.41
CA PRO A 92 -2.42 0.88 -16.71
C PRO A 92 -2.52 -0.65 -16.74
N GLU A 93 -1.43 -1.37 -17.02
CA GLU A 93 -1.38 -2.83 -16.95
C GLU A 93 -1.65 -3.41 -15.55
N LEU A 94 -1.57 -2.59 -14.51
CA LEU A 94 -1.87 -2.96 -13.13
C LEU A 94 -3.36 -2.86 -12.80
N GLU A 95 -4.14 -2.10 -13.59
CA GLU A 95 -5.57 -1.87 -13.33
C GLU A 95 -6.34 -3.19 -13.29
N GLU A 96 -6.14 -4.07 -14.28
CA GLU A 96 -6.79 -5.38 -14.36
C GLU A 96 -6.40 -6.34 -13.22
N LYS A 97 -5.28 -6.06 -12.54
CA LYS A 97 -4.72 -6.90 -11.46
C LYS A 97 -4.98 -6.33 -10.08
N SER A 98 -5.68 -5.21 -10.00
CA SER A 98 -5.86 -4.44 -8.77
C SER A 98 -7.33 -4.24 -8.46
N ALA A 99 -7.66 -4.18 -7.17
CA ALA A 99 -9.02 -3.95 -6.71
C ALA A 99 -9.01 -3.15 -5.42
N TYR A 100 -10.02 -2.30 -5.24
CA TYR A 100 -10.22 -1.53 -4.03
C TYR A 100 -11.57 -1.88 -3.39
N PHE A 101 -11.53 -2.14 -2.09
CA PHE A 101 -12.71 -2.42 -1.28
C PHE A 101 -12.78 -1.44 -0.12
N GLU A 102 -13.92 -0.79 0.05
CA GLU A 102 -14.20 0.03 1.23
C GLU A 102 -14.94 -0.80 2.26
N MET A 103 -14.36 -0.93 3.45
CA MET A 103 -14.97 -1.66 4.57
C MET A 103 -15.62 -0.69 5.55
N ALA A 104 -16.88 -0.96 5.91
CA ALA A 104 -17.63 -0.16 6.87
C ALA A 104 -18.50 -1.05 7.77
N LYS A 105 -18.98 -0.52 8.90
CA LYS A 105 -19.99 -1.20 9.72
C LYS A 105 -21.38 -0.77 9.28
N HIS A 106 -22.26 -1.73 9.05
CA HIS A 106 -23.65 -1.45 8.73
C HIS A 106 -24.38 -0.90 9.97
N TYR A 107 -24.97 0.30 9.85
CA TYR A 107 -25.49 1.08 10.99
C TYR A 107 -26.61 0.39 11.78
N LYS A 108 -27.34 -0.57 11.18
CA LYS A 108 -28.42 -1.30 11.87
C LYS A 108 -27.97 -2.64 12.44
N THR A 109 -27.11 -3.36 11.73
CA THR A 109 -26.78 -4.75 12.05
C THR A 109 -25.43 -4.89 12.76
N ASN A 110 -24.62 -3.82 12.78
CA ASN A 110 -23.22 -3.82 13.24
C ASN A 110 -22.29 -4.80 12.51
N GLU A 111 -22.76 -5.41 11.42
CA GLU A 111 -21.97 -6.29 10.58
C GLU A 111 -20.98 -5.49 9.74
N ILE A 112 -19.84 -6.10 9.42
CA ILE A 112 -18.86 -5.52 8.51
C ILE A 112 -19.36 -5.77 7.09
N ILE A 113 -19.47 -4.69 6.31
CA ILE A 113 -19.75 -4.70 4.88
C ILE A 113 -18.50 -4.28 4.13
N ALA A 114 -18.27 -4.87 2.96
CA ALA A 114 -17.20 -4.50 2.04
C ALA A 114 -17.82 -4.16 0.67
N SER A 115 -17.56 -2.96 0.19
CA SER A 115 -18.05 -2.47 -1.10
C SER A 115 -16.90 -2.38 -2.07
N SER A 116 -16.98 -3.11 -3.18
CA SER A 116 -16.03 -2.94 -4.30
C SER A 116 -16.29 -1.61 -4.98
N ILE A 117 -15.24 -0.79 -5.14
CA ILE A 117 -15.31 0.47 -5.86
C ILE A 117 -14.41 0.36 -7.09
N PRO A 118 -14.95 0.54 -8.31
CA PRO A 118 -14.15 0.63 -9.53
C PRO A 118 -13.06 1.71 -9.41
N LEU A 119 -11.86 1.45 -9.95
CA LEU A 119 -10.70 2.32 -9.75
C LEU A 119 -10.89 3.71 -10.40
N ASP A 120 -11.56 3.77 -11.55
CA ASP A 120 -11.99 5.01 -12.22
C ASP A 120 -12.94 5.86 -11.34
N ALA A 121 -13.91 5.21 -10.68
CA ALA A 121 -14.83 5.86 -9.76
C ALA A 121 -14.15 6.29 -8.46
N LEU A 122 -13.11 5.58 -8.02
CA LEU A 122 -12.37 5.89 -6.80
C LEU A 122 -11.64 7.23 -6.92
N GLU A 123 -11.03 7.52 -8.08
CA GLU A 123 -10.35 8.79 -8.35
C GLU A 123 -11.31 9.98 -8.22
N ILE A 124 -12.50 9.85 -8.82
CA ILE A 124 -13.57 10.85 -8.71
C ILE A 124 -13.99 11.04 -7.24
N LYS A 125 -14.16 9.94 -6.50
CA LYS A 125 -14.55 9.99 -5.08
C LYS A 125 -13.50 10.67 -4.20
N LEU A 126 -12.21 10.46 -4.44
CA LEU A 126 -11.14 11.15 -3.70
C LEU A 126 -11.13 12.66 -3.97
N SER A 127 -11.31 13.07 -5.22
CA SER A 127 -11.32 14.49 -5.60
C SER A 127 -12.52 15.27 -5.05
N GLN A 128 -13.70 14.64 -4.95
CA GLN A 128 -14.94 15.23 -4.43
C GLN A 128 -14.97 15.37 -2.90
N ASN A 129 -14.01 14.80 -2.19
CA ASN A 129 -13.92 14.91 -0.73
C ASN A 129 -13.37 16.29 -0.26
N LYS A 130 -13.19 17.25 -1.18
CA LYS A 130 -13.10 18.69 -0.85
C LYS A 130 -14.51 19.20 -0.58
N SER A 131 -14.82 19.32 0.72
CA SER A 131 -16.06 19.83 1.33
C SER A 131 -17.09 20.44 0.37
N PHE A 132 -18.28 19.85 0.28
CA PHE A 132 -19.49 20.67 0.25
C PHE A 132 -19.58 21.38 1.60
N ARG A 133 -18.84 22.49 1.74
CA ARG A 133 -19.29 23.57 2.61
C ARG A 133 -20.47 24.16 1.86
N GLY A 134 -21.68 23.87 2.36
CA GLY A 134 -22.84 24.65 1.98
C GLY A 134 -22.60 26.09 2.40
N GLU A 135 -22.32 26.93 1.42
CA GLU A 135 -22.90 28.27 1.35
C GLU A 135 -24.08 28.21 0.37
#